data_AF-A0A2K9EMG7-F1
#
_entry.id   AF-A0A2K9EMG7-F1
#
_cell.length_a   1.000
_cell.length_b   1.000
_cell.length_c   1.000
_cell.angle_alpha   90.00
_cell.angle_beta   90.00
_cell.angle_gamma   90.00
#
_symmetry.space_group_name_H-M   'P 1'
#
loop_
_entity.id
_entity.type
_entity.pdbx_description
1 polymer ?
#
loop_
_entity_poly.entity_id
_entity_poly.type
_entity_poly.pdbx_seq_one_letter_code
_entity_poly.pdbx_strand_id
1 'polypeptide(L)' 'MTARAIGTICGAALGFLIGAGTGIVGGPFGAMAGVLVFTTGGAIWGFSAGPDLARQISRWRSK' A
#
# COMPACT_ATOMS: atom_id res chain seq x y z
N MET A 1 -4.17 -13.61 9.96
CA MET A 1 -5.13 -12.58 9.49
C MET A 1 -4.65 -11.17 9.82
N THR A 2 -4.19 -10.88 11.04
CA THR A 2 -3.77 -9.53 11.47
C THR A 2 -2.63 -8.93 10.63
N ALA A 3 -1.57 -9.70 10.34
CA ALA A 3 -0.47 -9.23 9.50
C ALA A 3 -0.90 -8.90 8.06
N ARG A 4 -1.90 -9.62 7.53
CA ARG A 4 -2.50 -9.29 6.23
C ARG A 4 -3.26 -7.98 6.33
N ALA A 5 -4.15 -7.82 7.31
CA ALA A 5 -4.92 -6.59 7.50
C ALA A 5 -4.04 -5.35 7.65
N ILE A 6 -2.98 -5.42 8.47
CA ILE A 6 -2.00 -4.33 8.63
C ILE A 6 -1.29 -4.06 7.30
N GLY A 7 -0.83 -5.12 6.62
CA GLY A 7 -0.21 -5.00 5.31
C GLY A 7 -1.12 -4.32 4.29
N THR A 8 -2.40 -4.73 4.21
CA THR A 8 -3.41 -4.13 3.33
C THR A 8 -3.60 -2.64 3.62
N ILE A 9 -3.72 -2.25 4.89
CA ILE A 9 -3.93 -0.85 5.30
C ILE A 9 -2.70 -0.01 4.95
N CYS A 10 -1.50 -0.49 5.30
CA CYS A 10 -0.25 0.21 4.97
C CYS A 10 -0.07 0.33 3.45
N GLY A 11 -0.31 -0.75 2.71
CA GLY A 11 -0.21 -0.76 1.25
C GLY A 11 -1.23 0.18 0.59
N ALA A 12 -2.48 0.18 1.06
CA ALA A 12 -3.50 1.12 0.61
C ALA A 12 -3.13 2.57 0.89
N ALA A 13 -2.62 2.88 2.08
CA ALA A 13 -2.21 4.23 2.46
C ALA A 13 -1.03 4.74 1.60
N LEU A 14 -0.03 3.90 1.37
CA LEU A 14 1.09 4.23 0.48
C LEU A 14 0.62 4.42 -0.97
N GLY A 15 -0.24 3.52 -1.44
CA GLY A 15 -0.89 3.62 -2.75
C GLY A 15 -1.68 4.92 -2.91
N PHE A 16 -2.45 5.31 -1.91
CA PHE A 16 -3.20 6.56 -1.90
C PHE A 16 -2.27 7.78 -2.00
N LEU A 17 -1.19 7.82 -1.20
CA LEU A 17 -0.22 8.93 -1.23
C LEU A 17 0.46 9.06 -2.59
N ILE A 18 0.87 7.95 -3.19
CA ILE A 18 1.47 7.93 -4.53
C ILE A 18 0.44 8.37 -5.59
N GLY A 19 -0.77 7.82 -5.50
CA GLY A 19 -1.86 8.12 -6.42
C GLY A 19 -2.28 9.59 -6.37
N ALA A 20 -2.31 10.21 -5.19
CA ALA A 20 -2.62 11.63 -5.04
C ALA A 20 -1.59 12.51 -5.78
N GLY A 21 -0.32 12.09 -5.82
CA GLY A 21 0.74 12.78 -6.55
C GLY A 21 0.53 12.84 -8.07
N THR A 22 -0.24 11.92 -8.65
CA THR A 22 -0.57 11.94 -10.10
C THR A 22 -1.41 13.16 -10.50
N GLY A 23 -2.06 13.80 -9.54
CA GLY A 23 -2.78 15.06 -9.74
C GLY A 23 -1.90 16.22 -10.19
N ILE A 24 -0.59 16.16 -9.91
CA ILE A 24 0.39 17.16 -10.34
C ILE A 24 0.47 17.21 -11.88
N VAL A 25 0.37 16.05 -12.54
CA VAL A 25 0.55 15.94 -13.99
C VAL A 25 -0.80 15.90 -14.72
N GLY A 26 -1.79 15.20 -14.16
CA GLY A 26 -3.09 14.97 -14.82
C GLY A 26 -4.25 15.82 -14.29
N GLY A 27 -3.99 16.79 -13.40
CA GLY A 27 -5.04 17.56 -12.74
C GLY A 27 -5.96 16.69 -11.87
N PRO A 28 -7.18 17.18 -11.55
CA PRO A 28 -8.09 16.48 -10.63
C PRO A 28 -8.50 15.08 -11.10
N PHE A 29 -8.67 14.89 -12.42
CA PHE A 29 -8.99 13.59 -13.00
C PHE A 29 -7.82 12.62 -12.94
N GLY A 30 -6.60 13.09 -13.21
CA GLY A 30 -5.38 12.32 -12.99
C GLY A 30 -5.26 11.87 -11.54
N ALA A 31 -5.47 12.80 -10.60
CA ALA A 31 -5.43 12.52 -9.16
C ALA A 31 -6.42 11.40 -8.78
N MET A 32 -7.68 11.50 -9.22
CA MET A 32 -8.71 10.50 -8.90
C MET A 32 -8.37 9.11 -9.47
N ALA A 33 -7.95 9.06 -10.74
CA ALA A 33 -7.57 7.81 -11.38
C ALA A 33 -6.34 7.18 -10.71
N GLY A 34 -5.30 7.99 -10.45
CA GLY A 34 -4.11 7.54 -9.75
C GLY A 34 -4.41 7.06 -8.34
N VAL A 35 -5.17 7.82 -7.56
CA VAL A 35 -5.61 7.42 -6.21
C VAL A 35 -6.30 6.06 -6.26
N LEU A 36 -7.27 5.85 -7.15
CA LEU A 36 -7.98 4.58 -7.25
C LEU A 36 -7.03 3.42 -7.59
N VAL A 37 -6.26 3.53 -8.67
CA VAL A 37 -5.39 2.45 -9.15
C VAL A 37 -4.31 2.12 -8.12
N PHE A 38 -3.62 3.13 -7.60
CA PHE A 38 -2.52 2.90 -6.66
C PHE A 38 -3.02 2.46 -5.29
N THR A 39 -4.16 2.95 -4.79
CA THR A 39 -4.73 2.48 -3.52
C THR A 39 -5.16 1.03 -3.62
N THR A 40 -5.86 0.63 -4.68
CA THR A 40 -6.29 -0.76 -4.88
C THR A 40 -5.09 -1.68 -5.10
N GLY A 41 -4.14 -1.29 -5.96
CA GLY A 41 -2.91 -2.05 -6.18
C GLY A 41 -2.06 -2.19 -4.91
N GLY A 42 -1.92 -1.10 -4.16
CA GLY A 42 -1.23 -1.07 -2.87
C GLY A 42 -1.90 -1.94 -1.83
N ALA A 43 -3.24 -1.95 -1.75
CA ALA A 43 -3.99 -2.82 -0.86
C ALA A 43 -3.77 -4.30 -1.19
N ILE A 44 -3.88 -4.69 -2.46
CA ILE A 44 -3.67 -6.08 -2.92
C ILE A 44 -2.23 -6.54 -2.64
N TRP A 45 -1.26 -5.67 -2.96
CA TRP A 45 0.14 -5.93 -2.69
C TRP A 45 0.39 -6.08 -1.18
N GLY A 46 -0.14 -5.16 -0.37
CA GLY A 46 -0.01 -5.19 1.09
C GLY A 46 -0.66 -6.41 1.75
N PHE A 47 -1.81 -6.86 1.24
CA PHE A 47 -2.45 -8.09 1.71
C PHE A 47 -1.58 -9.33 1.44
N SER A 48 -0.92 -9.36 0.27
CA SER A 48 -0.06 -10.47 -0.15
C SER A 48 1.29 -10.45 0.57
N ALA A 49 1.93 -9.28 0.68
CA ALA A 49 3.27 -9.10 1.25
C ALA A 49 3.27 -8.97 2.79
N GLY A 50 2.14 -8.63 3.42
CA GLY A 50 2.02 -8.42 4.86
C GLY A 50 2.53 -9.58 5.74
N PRO A 51 2.19 -10.86 5.45
CA PRO A 51 2.70 -12.01 6.19
C PRO A 51 4.22 -12.18 6.09
N ASP A 52 4.78 -11.93 4.91
CA ASP A 52 6.21 -12.12 4.64
C ASP A 52 7.04 -11.03 5.33
N LEU A 53 6.58 -9.78 5.25
CA LEU A 53 7.15 -8.66 6.01
C LEU A 53 7.11 -8.91 7.52
N ALA A 54 5.97 -9.37 8.05
CA ALA A 54 5.85 -9.66 9.48
C ALA A 54 6.82 -10.77 9.94
N ARG A 55 6.99 -11.83 9.13
CA ARG A 55 7.98 -12.89 9.39
C ARG A 55 9.40 -12.36 9.36
N GLN A 56 9.73 -11.49 8.40
CA GLN A 56 11.07 -10.92 8.27
C GLN A 56 11.40 -9.99 9.44
N ILE A 57 10.47 -9.13 9.86
CA ILE A 57 10.61 -8.27 11.05
C ILE A 57 10.81 -9.12 12.31
N SER A 58 10.04 -10.20 12.46
CA SER A 58 10.21 -11.11 13.60
C SER A 58 11.60 -11.74 13.63
N ARG A 59 12.15 -12.14 12.48
CA ARG A 59 13.51 -12.69 12.38
C ARG A 59 14.58 -11.66 12.77
N TRP A 60 14.40 -10.40 12.38
CA TRP A 60 15.31 -9.33 12.75
C TRP A 60 15.26 -9.02 14.24
N ARG A 61 14.08 -9.13 14.86
CA ARG A 61 13.89 -8.88 16.29
C ARG A 61 14.39 -10.01 17.19
N SER A 62 14.49 -11.23 16.67
CA SER A 62 15.06 -12.39 17.37
C SER A 62 16.59 -12.53 17.20
N LYS A 63 17.23 -11.60 16.49
CA LYS A 63 18.68 -11.42 16.46
C LYS A 63 19.08 -10.32 17.43
#